data_AF-B8KWB9-F1
#
_entry.id   AF-B8KWB9-F1
#
_cell.length_a   1.000
_cell.length_b   1.000
_cell.length_c   1.000
_cell.angle_alpha   90.00
_cell.angle_beta   90.00
_cell.angle_gamma   90.00
#
_symmetry.space_group_name_H-M   'P 1'
#
loop_
_entity.id
_entity.type
_entity.pdbx_description
1 polymer ?
#
loop_
_entity_poly.entity_id
_entity_poly.type
_entity_poly.pdbx_seq_one_letter_code
_entity_poly.pdbx_strand_id
1 'polypeptide(L)'
;MPKNSPLLLLTLFCIVLIPLLFFLRADMLLRPSLNDSCDPLRNALERSDNGEHIKPDSTLVLGANAAIRWRRPPDSVNGVALLIRGIAGLHPQQIGLCYARLIAHYHPQNVVILTDPRWADDRIDTMANALEGIVAARDSLGRSDRIFALSFLLTPANQQDDQRIQTQNVALNHVADASTGVEILDINDSLRGSGGNPAPRFFWPDGQTLNKAGYEYLSAAIENAISAAPMPPNELSSSHARPASNDNT
;
A
#
# COMPACT_ATOMS: atom_id res chain seq x y z
N MET A 1 -48.87 -31.77 -40.84
CA MET A 1 -47.72 -31.75 -39.91
C MET A 1 -46.60 -30.95 -40.56
N PRO A 2 -46.30 -29.72 -40.13
CA PRO A 2 -45.24 -28.92 -40.75
C PRO A 2 -43.87 -29.49 -40.38
N LYS A 3 -43.01 -29.60 -41.39
CA LYS A 3 -41.64 -30.11 -41.32
C LYS A 3 -40.79 -28.98 -40.72
N ASN A 4 -40.45 -29.06 -39.44
CA ASN A 4 -39.61 -28.06 -38.77
C ASN A 4 -38.21 -28.10 -39.40
N SER A 5 -37.95 -27.15 -40.31
CA SER A 5 -36.70 -27.06 -41.05
C SER A 5 -35.57 -26.67 -40.10
N PRO A 6 -34.55 -27.53 -39.90
CA PRO A 6 -33.43 -27.26 -38.97
C PRO A 6 -32.64 -26.00 -39.35
N LEU A 7 -32.74 -25.57 -40.61
CA LEU A 7 -32.13 -24.34 -41.12
C LEU A 7 -32.69 -23.06 -40.46
N LEU A 8 -33.97 -23.07 -40.06
CA LEU A 8 -34.63 -21.91 -39.45
C LEU A 8 -34.25 -21.74 -37.98
N LEU A 9 -33.99 -22.86 -37.29
CA LEU A 9 -33.49 -22.86 -35.92
C LEU A 9 -32.03 -22.35 -35.86
N LEU A 10 -31.20 -22.76 -36.83
CA LEU A 10 -29.80 -22.37 -36.90
C LEU A 10 -29.61 -20.89 -37.22
N THR A 11 -30.46 -20.34 -38.09
CA THR A 11 -30.46 -18.90 -38.41
C THR A 11 -30.92 -18.06 -37.23
N LEU A 12 -31.97 -18.48 -36.50
CA LEU A 12 -32.40 -17.79 -35.29
C LEU A 12 -31.32 -17.81 -34.20
N PHE A 13 -30.62 -18.94 -34.05
CA PHE A 13 -29.51 -19.09 -33.11
C PHE A 13 -28.35 -18.16 -33.45
N CYS A 14 -27.93 -18.06 -34.71
CA CYS A 14 -26.87 -17.14 -35.13
C CYS A 14 -27.26 -15.66 -34.92
N ILE A 15 -28.53 -15.29 -35.19
CA ILE A 15 -29.00 -13.92 -35.02
C ILE A 15 -28.99 -13.48 -33.55
N VAL A 16 -29.15 -14.39 -32.60
CA VAL A 16 -29.12 -14.06 -31.15
C VAL A 16 -27.72 -14.22 -30.57
N LEU A 17 -27.01 -15.29 -30.91
CA LEU A 17 -25.75 -15.63 -30.26
C LEU A 17 -24.60 -14.72 -30.72
N ILE A 18 -24.58 -14.32 -32.00
CA ILE A 18 -23.53 -13.46 -32.55
C ILE A 18 -23.55 -12.06 -31.91
N PRO A 19 -24.68 -11.33 -31.84
CA PRO A 19 -24.71 -10.06 -31.13
C PRO A 19 -24.48 -10.24 -29.64
N LEU A 20 -24.95 -11.32 -28.99
CA LEU A 20 -24.64 -11.59 -27.57
C LEU A 20 -23.13 -11.74 -27.33
N LEU A 21 -22.44 -12.53 -28.16
CA LEU A 21 -20.98 -12.68 -28.08
C LEU A 21 -20.25 -11.37 -28.42
N PHE A 22 -20.79 -10.58 -29.34
CA PHE A 22 -20.26 -9.26 -29.68
C PHE A 22 -20.43 -8.27 -28.52
N PHE A 23 -21.58 -8.23 -27.86
CA PHE A 23 -21.83 -7.43 -26.66
C PHE A 23 -20.96 -7.86 -25.49
N LEU A 24 -20.77 -9.17 -25.27
CA LEU A 24 -19.86 -9.70 -24.25
C LEU A 24 -18.40 -9.33 -24.53
N ARG A 25 -17.96 -9.34 -25.79
CA ARG A 25 -16.61 -8.90 -26.16
C ARG A 25 -16.45 -7.39 -26.12
N ALA A 26 -17.45 -6.64 -26.55
CA ALA A 26 -17.45 -5.19 -26.49
C ALA A 26 -17.40 -4.72 -25.03
N ASP A 27 -18.13 -5.35 -24.11
CA ASP A 27 -18.03 -5.05 -22.67
C ASP A 27 -16.63 -5.36 -22.10
N MET A 28 -15.95 -6.40 -22.62
CA MET A 28 -14.57 -6.69 -22.25
C MET A 28 -13.55 -5.70 -22.84
N LEU A 29 -13.81 -5.14 -24.02
CA LEU A 29 -12.92 -4.20 -24.74
C LEU A 29 -13.19 -2.72 -24.43
N LEU A 30 -14.42 -2.37 -24.05
CA LEU A 30 -14.86 -1.03 -23.63
C LEU A 30 -14.88 -0.87 -22.11
N ARG A 31 -14.45 -1.87 -21.32
CA ARG A 31 -14.06 -1.58 -19.95
C ARG A 31 -12.94 -0.54 -20.05
N PRO A 32 -13.16 0.73 -19.64
CA PRO A 32 -12.03 1.59 -19.36
C PRO A 32 -11.13 0.78 -18.44
N SER A 33 -9.82 0.85 -18.64
CA SER A 33 -8.92 0.21 -17.69
C SER A 33 -9.41 0.66 -16.30
N LEU A 34 -9.77 -0.28 -15.43
CA LEU A 34 -10.14 0.01 -14.05
C LEU A 34 -8.98 0.70 -13.29
N ASN A 35 -7.87 0.92 -13.98
CA ASN A 35 -6.65 1.54 -13.54
C ASN A 35 -6.60 3.04 -13.78
N ASP A 36 -7.51 3.68 -14.53
CA ASP A 36 -7.37 5.13 -14.83
C ASP A 36 -8.32 6.07 -14.07
N SER A 37 -9.40 5.56 -13.45
CA SER A 37 -10.34 6.39 -12.66
C SER A 37 -10.14 6.19 -11.15
N CYS A 38 -10.00 7.32 -10.45
CA CYS A 38 -9.94 7.37 -8.99
C CYS A 38 -11.32 7.39 -8.30
N ASP A 39 -12.42 7.42 -9.06
CA ASP A 39 -13.78 7.58 -8.52
C ASP A 39 -14.18 6.45 -7.55
N PRO A 40 -13.93 5.16 -7.83
CA PRO A 40 -14.31 4.10 -6.90
C PRO A 40 -13.57 4.20 -5.57
N LEU A 41 -12.30 4.58 -5.61
CA LEU A 41 -11.44 4.74 -4.44
C LEU A 41 -11.86 5.97 -3.62
N ARG A 42 -12.14 7.10 -4.31
CA ARG A 42 -12.73 8.30 -3.69
C ARG A 42 -14.00 7.95 -2.92
N ASN A 43 -14.94 7.25 -3.58
CA ASN A 43 -16.22 6.94 -2.97
C ASN A 43 -16.07 5.97 -1.78
N ALA A 44 -15.02 5.15 -1.74
CA ALA A 44 -14.70 4.30 -0.59
C ALA A 44 -14.18 5.13 0.59
N LEU A 45 -13.30 6.10 0.34
CA LEU A 45 -12.78 7.01 1.37
C LEU A 45 -13.87 7.92 1.93
N GLU A 46 -14.72 8.51 1.10
CA GLU A 46 -15.82 9.38 1.57
C GLU A 46 -16.78 8.64 2.52
N ARG A 47 -17.00 7.35 2.29
CA ARG A 47 -17.77 6.49 3.21
C ARG A 47 -17.04 6.26 4.52
N SER A 48 -15.71 6.11 4.49
CA SER A 48 -14.88 5.94 5.68
C SER A 48 -14.73 7.25 6.47
N ASP A 49 -14.72 8.39 5.79
CA ASP A 49 -14.51 9.72 6.38
C ASP A 49 -15.81 10.32 6.94
N ASN A 50 -16.96 9.72 6.64
CA ASN A 50 -18.25 10.29 6.98
C ASN A 50 -18.43 10.47 8.49
N GLY A 51 -18.49 11.74 8.93
CA GLY A 51 -18.64 12.12 10.33
C GLY A 51 -17.34 12.13 11.14
N GLU A 52 -16.19 11.89 10.51
CA GLU A 52 -14.88 11.94 11.17
C GLU A 52 -14.24 13.33 11.03
N HIS A 53 -13.63 13.82 12.11
CA HIS A 53 -12.82 15.03 12.06
C HIS A 53 -11.39 14.67 11.69
N ILE A 54 -11.03 14.89 10.43
CA ILE A 54 -9.69 14.63 9.91
C ILE A 54 -8.71 15.65 10.50
N LYS A 55 -7.76 15.16 11.30
CA LYS A 55 -6.68 15.98 11.83
C LYS A 55 -5.56 16.10 10.77
N PRO A 56 -5.17 17.32 10.36
CA PRO A 56 -3.99 17.50 9.54
C PRO A 56 -2.74 17.08 10.34
N ASP A 57 -1.62 16.92 9.64
CA ASP A 57 -0.33 16.56 10.24
C ASP A 57 -0.33 15.21 10.98
N SER A 58 -1.24 14.32 10.60
CA SER A 58 -1.36 12.96 11.12
C SER A 58 -0.43 11.97 10.40
N THR A 59 -0.26 10.79 10.97
CA THR A 59 0.26 9.61 10.27
C THR A 59 -0.90 8.90 9.59
N LEU A 60 -0.95 8.95 8.26
CA LEU A 60 -1.93 8.22 7.46
C LEU A 60 -1.47 6.78 7.26
N VAL A 61 -2.26 5.81 7.71
CA VAL A 61 -2.07 4.38 7.43
C VAL A 61 -3.05 3.98 6.33
N LEU A 62 -2.55 3.72 5.13
CA LEU A 62 -3.33 3.32 3.97
C LEU A 62 -3.10 1.83 3.68
N GLY A 63 -4.16 1.10 3.37
CA GLY A 63 -4.01 -0.29 2.92
C GLY A 63 -5.30 -0.94 2.47
N ALA A 64 -5.21 -2.20 2.07
CA ALA A 64 -6.37 -3.02 1.73
C ALA A 64 -6.90 -3.77 2.97
N ASN A 65 -6.91 -5.10 2.94
CA ASN A 65 -7.51 -5.92 3.98
C ASN A 65 -6.88 -5.72 5.36
N ALA A 66 -5.56 -5.49 5.43
CA ALA A 66 -4.86 -5.26 6.68
C ALA A 66 -5.33 -3.99 7.40
N ALA A 67 -5.59 -2.90 6.67
CA ALA A 67 -6.13 -1.67 7.26
C ALA A 67 -7.62 -1.85 7.65
N ILE A 68 -8.43 -2.48 6.78
CA ILE A 68 -9.86 -2.73 7.03
C ILE A 68 -10.06 -3.58 8.30
N ARG A 69 -9.19 -4.55 8.55
CA ARG A 69 -9.31 -5.49 9.68
C ARG A 69 -8.71 -4.95 10.98
N TRP A 70 -8.03 -3.80 10.94
CA TRP A 70 -7.49 -3.15 12.12
C TRP A 70 -8.59 -2.39 12.88
N ARG A 71 -9.43 -3.13 13.61
CA ARG A 71 -10.65 -2.59 14.23
C ARG A 71 -10.43 -1.56 15.36
N ARG A 72 -9.28 -1.61 16.03
CA ARG A 72 -8.96 -0.77 17.20
C ARG A 72 -7.50 -0.34 17.15
N PRO A 73 -7.13 0.54 16.23
CA PRO A 73 -5.83 1.17 16.28
C PRO A 73 -5.73 2.13 17.48
N PRO A 74 -4.51 2.43 17.95
CA PRO A 74 -4.34 3.53 18.87
C PRO A 74 -4.70 4.85 18.16
N ASP A 75 -5.28 5.81 18.88
CA ASP A 75 -5.65 7.12 18.33
C ASP A 75 -4.42 7.95 17.92
N SER A 76 -3.27 7.66 18.53
CA SER A 76 -1.99 8.31 18.26
C SER A 76 -0.80 7.42 18.62
N VAL A 77 0.32 7.62 17.95
CA VAL A 77 1.65 7.07 18.30
C VAL A 77 2.62 8.22 18.51
N ASN A 78 3.38 8.20 19.60
CA ASN A 78 4.26 9.30 20.00
C ASN A 78 3.61 10.71 19.90
N GLY A 79 2.34 10.83 20.30
CA GLY A 79 1.57 12.09 20.25
C GLY A 79 1.08 12.52 18.85
N VAL A 80 1.46 11.81 17.79
CA VAL A 80 0.98 12.04 16.41
C VAL A 80 -0.28 11.22 16.17
N ALA A 81 -1.36 11.87 15.72
CA ALA A 81 -2.62 11.19 15.43
C ALA A 81 -2.45 10.14 14.32
N LEU A 82 -3.11 8.99 14.46
CA LEU A 82 -3.16 7.96 13.43
C LEU A 82 -4.48 8.04 12.68
N LEU A 83 -4.39 8.11 11.35
CA LEU A 83 -5.55 8.08 10.47
C LEU A 83 -5.51 6.80 9.65
N ILE A 84 -6.40 5.84 9.93
CA ILE A 84 -6.39 4.56 9.20
C ILE A 84 -7.43 4.56 8.10
N ARG A 85 -7.00 4.23 6.88
CA ARG A 85 -7.85 4.15 5.69
C ARG A 85 -7.68 2.82 4.99
N GLY A 86 -8.74 2.01 5.05
CA GLY A 86 -8.84 0.72 4.40
C GLY A 86 -9.68 0.79 3.13
N ILE A 87 -9.09 0.41 1.99
CA ILE A 87 -9.80 0.39 0.70
C ILE A 87 -9.78 -1.03 0.12
N ALA A 88 -10.96 -1.63 -0.01
CA ALA A 88 -11.08 -2.99 -0.54
C ALA A 88 -10.59 -3.05 -2.00
N GLY A 89 -9.70 -4.00 -2.29
CA GLY A 89 -9.16 -4.15 -3.64
C GLY A 89 -8.15 -3.09 -4.06
N LEU A 90 -7.63 -2.27 -3.14
CA LEU A 90 -6.56 -1.32 -3.44
C LEU A 90 -5.38 -2.03 -4.10
N HIS A 91 -4.90 -1.46 -5.21
CA HIS A 91 -3.74 -1.91 -5.95
C HIS A 91 -2.60 -0.88 -5.83
N PRO A 92 -1.31 -1.27 -5.77
CA PRO A 92 -0.21 -0.33 -5.56
C PRO A 92 -0.16 0.83 -6.56
N GLN A 93 -0.36 0.54 -7.86
CA GLN A 93 -0.38 1.52 -8.96
C GLN A 93 -1.40 2.63 -8.73
N GLN A 94 -2.55 2.29 -8.15
CA GLN A 94 -3.61 3.25 -7.90
C GLN A 94 -3.24 4.25 -6.82
N ILE A 95 -2.30 3.90 -5.92
CA ILE A 95 -1.85 4.79 -4.84
C ILE A 95 -1.15 6.01 -5.43
N GLY A 96 -0.22 5.80 -6.37
CA GLY A 96 0.47 6.90 -7.06
C GLY A 96 -0.46 7.68 -7.98
N LEU A 97 -1.25 6.98 -8.81
CA LEU A 97 -2.18 7.63 -9.74
C LEU A 97 -3.21 8.51 -9.03
N CYS A 98 -3.72 8.05 -7.89
CA CYS A 98 -4.75 8.74 -7.12
C CYS A 98 -4.20 9.45 -5.88
N TYR A 99 -2.88 9.73 -5.84
CA TYR A 99 -2.18 10.27 -4.67
C TYR A 99 -2.87 11.50 -4.08
N ALA A 100 -3.27 12.44 -4.94
CA ALA A 100 -3.92 13.67 -4.52
C ALA A 100 -5.16 13.41 -3.64
N ARG A 101 -5.94 12.38 -3.98
CA ARG A 101 -7.17 12.03 -3.25
C ARG A 101 -6.93 11.06 -2.10
N LEU A 102 -6.04 10.09 -2.30
CA LEU A 102 -5.77 9.03 -1.33
C LEU A 102 -4.88 9.47 -0.17
N ILE A 103 -3.98 10.43 -0.42
CA ILE A 103 -2.93 10.82 0.51
C ILE A 103 -2.95 12.34 0.71
N ALA A 104 -2.71 13.14 -0.35
CA ALA A 104 -2.49 14.58 -0.20
C ALA A 104 -3.67 15.31 0.44
N HIS A 105 -4.90 14.85 0.17
CA HIS A 105 -6.13 15.38 0.78
C HIS A 105 -6.09 15.45 2.31
N TYR A 106 -5.41 14.50 2.96
CA TYR A 106 -5.35 14.42 4.42
C TYR A 106 -4.22 15.26 5.02
N HIS A 107 -3.34 15.84 4.19
CA HIS A 107 -2.15 16.57 4.61
C HIS A 107 -1.34 15.83 5.71
N PRO A 108 -0.98 14.54 5.51
CA PRO A 108 -0.25 13.79 6.53
C PRO A 108 1.20 14.28 6.67
N GLN A 109 1.84 14.01 7.81
CA GLN A 109 3.30 14.11 7.94
C GLN A 109 4.00 12.82 7.51
N ASN A 110 3.34 11.69 7.76
CA ASN A 110 3.85 10.35 7.48
C ASN A 110 2.77 9.53 6.78
N VAL A 111 3.16 8.71 5.82
CA VAL A 111 2.28 7.80 5.09
C VAL A 111 2.81 6.39 5.28
N VAL A 112 2.00 5.52 5.86
CA VAL A 112 2.29 4.09 6.01
C VAL A 112 1.42 3.30 5.05
N ILE A 113 2.03 2.65 4.08
CA ILE A 113 1.37 1.79 3.10
C ILE A 113 1.47 0.35 3.60
N LEU A 114 0.34 -0.23 3.98
CA LEU A 114 0.26 -1.65 4.33
C LEU A 114 0.18 -2.48 3.05
N THR A 115 1.16 -3.35 2.84
CA THR A 115 1.16 -4.29 1.73
C THR A 115 0.06 -5.33 1.88
N ASP A 116 -0.55 -5.72 0.76
CA ASP A 116 -1.51 -6.82 0.70
C ASP A 116 -0.79 -8.07 0.17
N PRO A 117 -1.01 -9.26 0.77
CA PRO A 117 -0.41 -10.50 0.28
C PRO A 117 -0.67 -10.78 -1.19
N ARG A 118 -1.76 -10.27 -1.77
CA ARG A 118 -2.06 -10.42 -3.21
C ARG A 118 -1.08 -9.67 -4.10
N TRP A 119 -0.45 -8.59 -3.61
CA TRP A 119 0.57 -7.88 -4.36
C TRP A 119 1.90 -8.63 -4.37
N ALA A 120 2.06 -9.64 -3.48
CA ALA A 120 3.20 -10.55 -3.50
C ALA A 120 3.15 -11.51 -4.69
N ASP A 121 2.04 -11.59 -5.43
CA ASP A 121 2.01 -12.40 -6.66
C ASP A 121 2.40 -11.57 -7.90
N ASP A 122 2.51 -10.24 -7.75
CA ASP A 122 2.96 -9.35 -8.80
C ASP A 122 4.48 -9.39 -9.00
N ARG A 123 4.91 -8.97 -10.20
CA ARG A 123 6.32 -8.74 -10.49
C ARG A 123 6.85 -7.63 -9.60
N ILE A 124 8.11 -7.73 -9.15
CA ILE A 124 8.70 -6.66 -8.35
C ILE A 124 8.70 -5.31 -9.08
N ASP A 125 8.87 -5.31 -10.41
CA ASP A 125 8.77 -4.12 -11.24
C ASP A 125 7.43 -3.38 -11.06
N THR A 126 6.35 -4.11 -10.81
CA THR A 126 5.03 -3.55 -10.50
C THR A 126 5.07 -2.75 -9.20
N MET A 127 5.68 -3.29 -8.14
CA MET A 127 5.80 -2.58 -6.88
C MET A 127 6.78 -1.40 -6.98
N ALA A 128 7.89 -1.58 -7.71
CA ALA A 128 8.86 -0.52 -7.97
C ALA A 128 8.22 0.68 -8.66
N ASN A 129 7.53 0.44 -9.78
CA ASN A 129 6.82 1.48 -10.52
C ASN A 129 5.73 2.15 -9.68
N ALA A 130 5.09 1.40 -8.78
CA ALA A 130 4.09 1.98 -7.87
C ALA A 130 4.74 2.93 -6.86
N LEU A 131 5.83 2.54 -6.21
CA LEU A 131 6.55 3.40 -5.26
C LEU A 131 7.15 4.63 -5.94
N GLU A 132 7.76 4.46 -7.11
CA GLU A 132 8.24 5.57 -7.94
C GLU A 132 7.09 6.53 -8.31
N GLY A 133 5.93 6.00 -8.70
CA GLY A 133 4.74 6.80 -9.00
C GLY A 133 4.21 7.58 -7.80
N ILE A 134 4.27 7.00 -6.60
CA ILE A 134 3.88 7.67 -5.34
C ILE A 134 4.86 8.81 -5.03
N VAL A 135 6.16 8.56 -5.13
CA VAL A 135 7.21 9.57 -4.93
C VAL A 135 7.08 10.71 -5.93
N ALA A 136 6.94 10.39 -7.22
CA ALA A 136 6.76 11.38 -8.28
C ALA A 136 5.49 12.23 -8.04
N ALA A 137 4.39 11.61 -7.62
CA ALA A 137 3.16 12.33 -7.31
C ALA A 137 3.31 13.26 -6.10
N ARG A 138 3.94 12.79 -5.00
CA ARG A 138 4.29 13.60 -3.83
C ARG A 138 5.09 14.84 -4.24
N ASP A 139 6.17 14.64 -5.00
CA ASP A 139 7.09 15.69 -5.38
C ASP A 139 6.42 16.70 -6.34
N SER A 140 5.59 16.22 -7.28
CA SER A 140 4.83 17.08 -8.21
C SER A 140 3.83 18.01 -7.51
N LEU A 141 3.35 17.61 -6.34
CA LEU A 141 2.44 18.39 -5.50
C LEU A 141 3.18 19.21 -4.44
N GLY A 142 4.52 19.22 -4.45
CA GLY A 142 5.34 19.94 -3.48
C GLY A 142 5.16 19.45 -2.04
N ARG A 143 4.82 18.16 -1.86
CA ARG A 143 4.65 17.53 -0.55
C ARG A 143 5.99 17.02 -0.02
N SER A 144 6.10 16.88 1.30
CA SER A 144 7.31 16.40 1.99
C SER A 144 7.02 15.25 2.94
N ASP A 145 5.91 14.55 2.72
CA ASP A 145 5.43 13.47 3.58
C ASP A 145 6.44 12.30 3.51
N ARG A 146 6.82 11.71 4.66
CA ARG A 146 7.66 10.50 4.70
C ARG A 146 6.83 9.29 4.31
N ILE A 147 7.35 8.43 3.44
CA ILE A 147 6.65 7.24 2.98
C ILE A 147 7.27 6.01 3.61
N PHE A 148 6.44 5.20 4.24
CA PHE A 148 6.80 3.92 4.82
C PHE A 148 5.99 2.82 4.13
N ALA A 149 6.64 1.78 3.61
CA ALA A 149 5.95 0.61 3.06
C ALA A 149 6.19 -0.60 3.95
N LEU A 150 5.12 -1.27 4.37
CA LEU A 150 5.22 -2.51 5.14
C LEU A 150 5.81 -3.62 4.25
N SER A 151 6.79 -4.37 4.75
CA SER A 151 7.26 -5.58 4.09
C SER A 151 6.10 -6.56 3.87
N PHE A 152 6.21 -7.42 2.85
CA PHE A 152 5.29 -8.54 2.70
C PHE A 152 5.41 -9.44 3.93
N LEU A 153 4.27 -9.70 4.58
CA LEU A 153 4.24 -10.52 5.77
C LEU A 153 4.35 -12.01 5.43
N LEU A 154 5.29 -12.68 6.10
CA LEU A 154 5.25 -14.11 6.29
C LEU A 154 4.24 -14.43 7.39
N THR A 155 3.28 -15.28 7.06
CA THR A 155 2.12 -15.62 7.88
C THR A 155 1.98 -17.15 7.93
N PRO A 156 1.27 -17.71 8.92
CA PRO A 156 1.02 -19.15 8.95
C PRO A 156 0.37 -19.71 7.67
N ALA A 157 -0.44 -18.92 6.96
CA ALA A 157 -1.13 -19.36 5.74
C ALA A 157 -0.27 -19.33 4.46
N ASN A 158 0.84 -18.59 4.46
CA ASN A 158 1.76 -18.50 3.32
C ASN A 158 3.19 -18.95 3.68
N GLN A 159 3.34 -19.77 4.72
CA GLN A 159 4.65 -20.23 5.18
C GLN A 159 5.40 -21.05 4.12
N GLN A 160 4.69 -21.79 3.27
CA GLN A 160 5.28 -22.50 2.13
C GLN A 160 5.96 -21.58 1.11
N ASP A 161 5.62 -20.30 1.12
CA ASP A 161 6.13 -19.27 0.21
C ASP A 161 7.27 -18.44 0.81
N ASP A 162 7.85 -18.85 1.94
CA ASP A 162 8.85 -18.06 2.69
C ASP A 162 9.99 -17.54 1.81
N GLN A 163 10.60 -18.42 1.00
CA GLN A 163 11.69 -18.01 0.09
C GLN A 163 11.23 -16.95 -0.92
N ARG A 164 10.00 -17.06 -1.44
CA ARG A 164 9.45 -16.08 -2.39
C ARG A 164 9.21 -14.74 -1.70
N ILE A 165 8.59 -14.76 -0.51
CA ILE A 165 8.33 -13.56 0.29
C ILE A 165 9.64 -12.87 0.68
N GLN A 166 10.66 -13.62 1.12
CA GLN A 166 11.99 -13.09 1.40
C GLN A 166 12.62 -12.44 0.15
N THR A 167 12.56 -13.12 -1.00
CA THR A 167 13.06 -12.58 -2.26
C THR A 167 12.37 -11.25 -2.61
N GLN A 168 11.06 -11.17 -2.42
CA GLN A 168 10.31 -9.95 -2.68
C GLN A 168 10.61 -8.85 -1.68
N ASN A 169 10.79 -9.17 -0.41
CA ASN A 169 11.17 -8.19 0.60
C ASN A 169 12.59 -7.64 0.36
N VAL A 170 13.54 -8.48 -0.06
CA VAL A 170 14.88 -8.02 -0.47
C VAL A 170 14.77 -7.04 -1.64
N ALA A 171 13.98 -7.40 -2.65
CA ALA A 171 13.84 -6.55 -3.82
C ALA A 171 13.06 -5.25 -3.52
N LEU A 172 12.08 -5.30 -2.61
CA LEU A 172 11.35 -4.14 -2.11
C LEU A 172 12.28 -3.18 -1.34
N ASN A 173 13.19 -3.70 -0.51
CA ASN A 173 14.23 -2.90 0.15
C ASN A 173 15.14 -2.22 -0.87
N HIS A 174 15.61 -2.95 -1.89
CA HIS A 174 16.44 -2.37 -2.94
C HIS A 174 15.74 -1.23 -3.69
N VAL A 175 14.43 -1.34 -3.93
CA VAL A 175 13.62 -0.26 -4.52
C VAL A 175 13.53 0.94 -3.59
N ALA A 176 13.30 0.72 -2.29
CA ALA A 176 13.23 1.78 -1.30
C ALA A 176 14.58 2.52 -1.15
N ASP A 177 15.70 1.79 -1.14
CA ASP A 177 17.05 2.37 -1.07
C ASP A 177 17.34 3.29 -2.27
N ALA A 178 16.76 3.00 -3.44
CA ALA A 178 16.87 3.82 -4.64
C ALA A 178 15.87 5.01 -4.66
N SER A 179 14.88 5.03 -3.76
CA SER A 179 13.76 5.98 -3.75
C SER A 179 13.90 6.99 -2.61
N THR A 180 13.93 8.29 -2.95
CA THR A 180 14.09 9.32 -1.91
C THR A 180 12.86 9.44 -1.01
N GLY A 181 13.06 9.28 0.30
CA GLY A 181 12.02 9.44 1.31
C GLY A 181 11.04 8.27 1.39
N VAL A 182 11.46 7.08 0.95
CA VAL A 182 10.76 5.80 1.13
C VAL A 182 11.56 4.92 2.09
N GLU A 183 10.92 4.38 3.10
CA GLU A 183 11.51 3.46 4.07
C GLU A 183 10.67 2.18 4.15
N ILE A 184 11.31 1.02 4.35
CA ILE A 184 10.60 -0.25 4.55
C ILE A 184 10.41 -0.49 6.05
N LEU A 185 9.17 -0.77 6.45
CA LEU A 185 8.83 -1.26 7.77
C LEU A 185 8.78 -2.78 7.73
N ASP A 186 9.76 -3.45 8.32
CA ASP A 186 9.71 -4.90 8.48
C ASP A 186 9.37 -5.31 9.91
N ILE A 187 8.30 -6.08 10.04
CA ILE A 187 7.87 -6.64 11.33
C ILE A 187 7.95 -8.17 11.36
N ASN A 188 8.41 -8.83 10.28
CA ASN A 188 8.40 -10.28 10.18
C ASN A 188 9.13 -10.95 11.35
N ASP A 189 10.32 -10.45 11.70
CA ASP A 189 11.12 -11.01 12.79
C ASP A 189 10.41 -10.90 14.14
N SER A 190 9.67 -9.82 14.37
CA SER A 190 8.85 -9.64 15.57
C SER A 190 7.66 -10.61 15.63
N LEU A 191 7.21 -11.10 14.49
CA LEU A 191 6.09 -12.04 14.36
C LEU A 191 6.54 -13.50 14.32
N ARG A 192 7.85 -13.78 14.33
CA ARG A 192 8.38 -15.16 14.34
C ARG A 192 8.35 -15.80 15.73
N GLY A 193 8.22 -17.12 15.75
CA GLY A 193 8.40 -17.95 16.94
C GLY A 193 9.85 -18.41 17.09
N SER A 194 10.13 -19.20 18.13
CA SER A 194 11.47 -19.73 18.43
C SER A 194 12.08 -20.60 17.33
N GLY A 195 11.26 -21.15 16.42
CA GLY A 195 11.71 -21.94 15.27
C GLY A 195 11.84 -21.14 13.97
N GLY A 196 11.81 -19.81 14.03
CA GLY A 196 11.87 -18.96 12.84
C GLY A 196 10.56 -18.90 12.04
N ASN A 197 9.59 -19.79 12.27
CA ASN A 197 8.29 -19.74 11.60
C ASN A 197 7.39 -18.63 12.16
N PRO A 198 6.44 -18.09 11.38
CA PRO A 198 5.48 -17.10 11.88
C PRO A 198 4.66 -17.71 13.03
N ALA A 199 4.59 -17.00 14.16
CA ALA A 199 3.95 -17.53 15.37
C ALA A 199 2.42 -17.37 15.29
N PRO A 200 1.63 -18.45 15.29
CA PRO A 200 0.16 -18.36 15.12
C PRO A 200 -0.55 -17.48 16.15
N ARG A 201 0.04 -17.30 17.34
CA ARG A 201 -0.48 -16.42 18.39
C ARG A 201 -0.61 -14.95 17.99
N PHE A 202 0.01 -14.51 16.90
CA PHE A 202 -0.09 -13.12 16.38
C PHE A 202 -1.09 -12.97 15.24
N PHE A 203 -1.71 -14.08 14.82
CA PHE A 203 -2.65 -14.12 13.70
C PHE A 203 -4.03 -14.60 14.17
N TRP A 204 -5.04 -14.35 13.36
CA TRP A 204 -6.35 -14.98 13.48
C TRP A 204 -6.28 -16.47 13.10
N PRO A 205 -7.32 -17.25 13.39
CA PRO A 205 -7.38 -18.65 12.96
C PRO A 205 -7.27 -18.86 11.44
N ASP A 206 -7.47 -17.82 10.63
CA ASP A 206 -7.24 -17.87 9.17
C ASP A 206 -5.75 -17.92 8.79
N GLY A 207 -4.85 -17.69 9.76
CA GLY A 207 -3.40 -17.69 9.54
C GLY A 207 -2.89 -16.58 8.63
N GLN A 208 -3.73 -15.60 8.27
CA GLN A 208 -3.37 -14.47 7.39
C GLN A 208 -3.52 -13.13 8.10
N THR A 209 -4.63 -12.94 8.80
CA THR A 209 -4.98 -11.66 9.41
C THR A 209 -4.23 -11.49 10.73
N LEU A 210 -3.57 -10.34 10.96
CA LEU A 210 -3.02 -10.02 12.28
C LEU A 210 -4.15 -9.95 13.33
N ASN A 211 -3.91 -10.53 14.50
CA ASN A 211 -4.80 -10.33 15.63
C ASN A 211 -4.36 -9.10 16.44
N LYS A 212 -5.00 -8.86 17.60
CA LYS A 212 -4.66 -7.72 18.46
C LYS A 212 -3.16 -7.64 18.77
N ALA A 213 -2.55 -8.75 19.18
CA ALA A 213 -1.12 -8.79 19.52
C ALA A 213 -0.23 -8.57 18.29
N GLY A 214 -0.63 -9.08 17.11
CA GLY A 214 0.08 -8.79 15.86
C GLY A 214 0.04 -7.31 15.48
N TYR A 215 -1.12 -6.66 15.64
CA TYR A 215 -1.24 -5.21 15.39
C TYR A 215 -0.49 -4.36 16.42
N GLU A 216 -0.28 -4.83 17.65
CA GLU A 216 0.54 -4.13 18.64
C GLU A 216 2.02 -4.02 18.16
N TYR A 217 2.56 -5.06 17.52
CA TYR A 217 3.88 -4.98 16.89
C TYR A 217 3.91 -4.02 15.69
N LEU A 218 2.86 -4.01 14.87
CA LEU A 218 2.75 -3.04 13.77
C LEU A 218 2.69 -1.60 14.31
N SER A 219 1.91 -1.34 15.35
CA SER A 219 1.87 -0.04 16.04
C SER A 219 3.25 0.38 16.53
N ALA A 220 3.95 -0.50 17.23
CA ALA A 220 5.28 -0.21 17.76
C ALA A 220 6.30 0.06 16.64
N ALA A 221 6.22 -0.68 15.53
CA ALA A 221 7.08 -0.45 14.37
C ALA A 221 6.81 0.91 13.72
N ILE A 222 5.55 1.29 13.54
CA ILE A 222 5.17 2.62 13.05
C ILE A 222 5.69 3.70 14.00
N GLU A 223 5.48 3.54 15.31
CA GLU A 223 5.94 4.48 16.33
C GLU A 223 7.46 4.67 16.31
N ASN A 224 8.22 3.59 16.21
CA ASN A 224 9.68 3.65 16.13
C ASN A 224 10.14 4.39 14.86
N ALA A 225 9.49 4.11 13.73
CA ALA A 225 9.87 4.69 12.44
C ALA A 225 9.60 6.19 12.35
N ILE A 226 8.46 6.65 12.87
CA ILE A 226 8.15 8.09 12.92
C ILE A 226 9.04 8.84 13.92
N SER A 227 9.48 8.16 14.99
CA SER A 227 10.32 8.76 16.05
C SER A 227 11.78 8.86 15.64
N ALA A 228 12.26 7.99 14.74
CA ALA A 228 13.54 8.15 14.08
C ALA A 228 13.46 9.41 13.18
N ALA A 229 14.08 10.51 13.63
CA ALA A 229 14.07 11.78 12.91
C ALA A 229 14.64 11.62 11.49
N PRO A 230 14.10 12.32 10.47
CA PRO A 230 14.79 12.45 9.20
C PRO A 230 16.10 13.20 9.43
N MET A 231 17.24 12.62 9.04
CA MET A 231 18.49 13.40 8.96
C MET A 231 18.28 14.54 7.94
N PRO A 232 18.49 15.81 8.33
CA PRO A 232 18.42 16.90 7.36
C PRO A 232 19.57 16.76 6.34
N PRO A 233 19.34 17.03 5.04
CA PRO A 233 20.35 16.86 3.98
C PRO A 233 21.55 17.82 4.02
N ASN A 234 21.82 18.53 5.12
CA ASN A 234 22.73 19.68 5.10
C ASN A 234 23.52 19.91 6.40
N GLU A 235 24.30 18.90 6.84
CA GLU A 235 25.36 19.11 7.86
C GLU A 235 26.74 18.56 7.45
N LEU A 236 26.94 18.21 6.18
CA LEU A 236 28.26 17.81 5.65
C LEU A 236 29.08 18.98 5.06
N SER A 237 28.62 20.24 5.17
CA SER A 237 29.33 21.40 4.59
C SER A 237 29.67 22.55 5.56
N SER A 238 29.33 22.49 6.84
CA SER A 238 29.57 23.61 7.78
C SER A 238 30.59 23.33 8.89
N SER A 239 31.18 22.14 8.98
CA SER A 239 32.13 21.82 10.07
C SER A 239 33.61 21.91 9.72
N HIS A 240 34.03 22.58 8.63
CA HIS A 240 35.46 22.84 8.34
C HIS A 240 35.69 24.25 7.75
N ALA A 241 35.60 25.28 8.59
CA ALA A 241 36.35 26.53 8.40
C ALA A 241 36.40 27.32 9.72
N ARG A 242 37.35 27.00 10.59
CA ARG A 242 37.82 27.92 11.63
C ARG A 242 38.82 28.87 10.95
N PRO A 243 38.61 30.19 10.89
CA PRO A 243 39.67 31.09 10.51
C PRO A 243 40.69 31.14 11.65
N ALA A 244 41.96 30.91 11.32
CA ALA A 244 43.06 31.20 12.23
C ALA A 244 43.10 32.71 12.47
N SER A 245 42.71 33.12 13.68
CA SER A 245 43.05 34.42 14.23
C SER A 245 44.55 34.41 14.49
N ASN A 246 45.28 35.19 13.70
CA ASN A 246 46.62 35.65 14.03
C ASN A 246 46.46 36.71 15.12
N ASP A 247 46.91 36.39 16.32
CA ASP A 247 47.27 37.37 17.33
C ASP A 247 48.57 36.92 18.02
N ASN A 248 49.41 37.92 18.29
CA ASN A 248 50.56 37.96 19.19
C ASN A 248 51.92 37.54 18.60
N THR A 249 52.79 38.53 18.32
CA THR A 249 53.80 39.20 19.19
C THR A 249 55.09 38.42 19.34
#